data_AF-A0A6G3CKW4-F1
#
_entry.id   AF-A0A6G3CKW4-F1
#
_cell.length_a   1.000
_cell.length_b   1.000
_cell.length_c   1.000
_cell.angle_alpha   90.00
_cell.angle_beta   90.00
_cell.angle_gamma   90.00
#
_symmetry.space_group_name_H-M   'P 1'
#
loop_
_entity.id
_entity.type
_entity.pdbx_description
1 polymer ?
#
loop_
_entity_poly.entity_id
_entity_poly.type
_entity_poly.pdbx_seq_one_letter_code
_entity_poly.pdbx_strand_id
1 'polypeptide(L)'
;DVSVTGLPLSGSEEVRSARVRVTNPTDEAAFYAVKVEFVDAEDKVLDTVVVGVEDAPPDRTVDAQANSRKAAGVKTFPRVAQAERG
;
A
#
# COMPACT_ATOMS: atom_id res chain seq x y z
N ASP A 1 -8.79 -4.97 8.83
CA ASP A 1 -7.51 -4.40 9.29
C ASP A 1 -6.64 -4.14 8.06
N VAL A 2 -5.91 -3.02 8.00
CA VAL A 2 -5.06 -2.67 6.85
C VAL A 2 -3.74 -2.10 7.35
N SER A 3 -2.62 -2.61 6.83
CA SER A 3 -1.27 -2.12 7.17
C SER A 3 -0.39 -1.99 5.94
N VAL A 4 0.61 -1.11 5.99
CA VAL A 4 1.57 -0.90 4.91
C VAL A 4 3.00 -0.97 5.41
N THR A 5 3.90 -1.49 4.60
CA THR A 5 5.34 -1.56 4.89
C THR A 5 6.13 -1.27 3.62
N GLY A 6 7.08 -0.33 3.70
CA GLY A 6 8.01 -0.08 2.60
C GLY A 6 8.92 -1.29 2.35
N LEU A 7 9.14 -1.63 1.09
CA LEU A 7 10.06 -2.71 0.72
C LEU A 7 11.49 -2.17 0.59
N PRO A 8 12.51 -2.97 0.97
CA PRO A 8 13.91 -2.57 0.84
C PRO A 8 14.26 -2.35 -0.63
N LEU A 9 15.10 -1.35 -0.89
CA LEU A 9 15.62 -1.12 -2.23
C LEU A 9 16.82 -2.01 -2.55
N SER A 10 16.87 -2.45 -3.79
CA SER A 10 18.09 -2.69 -4.55
C SER A 10 18.53 -1.38 -5.22
N GLY A 11 19.85 -1.14 -5.31
CA GLY A 11 20.44 0.16 -5.67
C GLY A 11 20.12 0.73 -7.07
N SER A 12 19.30 0.04 -7.87
CA SER A 12 18.93 0.37 -9.24
C SER A 12 17.41 0.51 -9.45
N GLU A 13 16.60 0.54 -8.39
CA GLU A 13 15.13 0.52 -8.55
C GLU A 13 14.54 1.85 -9.03
N GLU A 14 13.82 1.77 -10.15
CA GLU A 14 13.07 2.86 -10.78
C GLU A 14 11.75 3.18 -10.07
N VAL A 15 11.43 2.46 -8.98
CA VAL A 15 10.20 2.60 -8.22
C VAL A 15 10.44 2.48 -6.72
N ARG A 16 9.59 3.14 -5.94
CA ARG A 16 9.38 2.85 -4.52
C ARG A 16 8.20 1.91 -4.36
N SER A 17 8.44 0.80 -3.69
CA SER A 17 7.45 -0.25 -3.47
C SER A 17 7.03 -0.30 -2.01
N ALA A 18 5.74 -0.52 -1.78
CA ALA A 18 5.17 -0.77 -0.47
C ALA A 18 4.26 -2.00 -0.53
N ARG A 19 4.43 -2.92 0.43
CA ARG A 19 3.52 -4.04 0.66
C ARG A 19 2.35 -3.55 1.50
N VAL A 20 1.14 -3.73 0.99
CA VAL A 20 -0.12 -3.46 1.68
C VAL A 20 -0.71 -4.80 2.09
N ARG A 21 -0.98 -4.98 3.39
CA ARG A 21 -1.72 -6.13 3.90
C ARG A 21 -3.15 -5.72 4.19
N VAL A 22 -4.10 -6.49 3.69
CA VAL A 22 -5.53 -6.32 3.94
C VAL A 22 -6.05 -7.58 4.59
N THR A 23 -6.60 -7.46 5.78
CA THR A 23 -7.32 -8.54 6.47
C THR A 23 -8.81 -8.31 6.32
N ASN A 24 -9.50 -9.27 5.70
CA ASN A 24 -10.94 -9.31 5.65
C ASN A 24 -11.48 -10.09 6.86
N PRO A 25 -12.11 -9.43 7.85
CA PRO A 25 -12.64 -10.09 9.03
C PRO A 25 -14.10 -10.53 8.87
N THR A 26 -14.67 -10.44 7.66
CA THR A 26 -16.04 -10.87 7.39
C THR A 26 -16.09 -12.35 6.99
N ASP A 27 -17.30 -12.88 6.96
CA ASP A 27 -17.66 -14.24 6.52
C ASP A 27 -17.87 -14.35 5.00
N GLU A 28 -17.91 -13.22 4.29
CA GLU A 28 -18.00 -13.15 2.83
C GLU A 28 -16.75 -12.52 2.20
N ALA A 29 -16.55 -12.76 0.90
CA ALA A 29 -15.52 -12.07 0.13
C ALA A 29 -15.90 -10.59 -0.06
N ALA A 30 -14.91 -9.70 -0.05
CA ALA A 30 -15.16 -8.26 -0.16
C ALA A 30 -14.08 -7.54 -0.96
N PHE A 31 -14.45 -6.42 -1.57
CA PHE A 31 -13.51 -5.53 -2.23
C PHE A 31 -12.90 -4.54 -1.24
N TYR A 32 -11.62 -4.23 -1.39
CA TYR A 32 -10.94 -3.19 -0.64
C TYR A 32 -10.19 -2.22 -1.56
N ALA A 33 -10.31 -0.92 -1.28
CA ALA A 33 -9.48 0.11 -1.88
C ALA A 33 -8.61 0.74 -0.79
N VAL A 34 -7.29 0.76 -1.00
CA VAL A 34 -6.33 1.33 -0.04
C VAL A 34 -5.54 2.43 -0.71
N LYS A 35 -5.66 3.65 -0.18
CA LYS A 35 -4.87 4.82 -0.59
C LYS A 35 -3.57 4.85 0.22
N VAL A 36 -2.45 4.70 -0.46
CA VAL A 36 -1.09 4.73 0.10
C VAL A 36 -0.40 6.03 -0.30
N GLU A 37 0.09 6.76 0.69
CA GLU A 37 0.95 7.92 0.48
C GLU A 37 2.41 7.51 0.67
N PHE A 38 3.26 7.89 -0.28
CA PHE A 38 4.71 7.83 -0.13
C PHE A 38 5.19 9.19 0.36
N VAL A 39 5.59 9.27 1.64
CA VAL A 39 6.14 10.51 2.23
C VAL A 39 7.65 10.43 2.40
N ASP A 40 8.34 11.57 2.33
CA ASP A 40 9.75 11.67 2.69
C ASP A 40 9.96 11.84 4.21
N ALA A 41 11.20 12.10 4.62
CA ALA A 41 11.56 12.29 6.03
C ALA A 41 11.00 13.58 6.65
N GLU A 42 10.49 14.51 5.84
CA GLU A 42 9.88 15.78 6.26
C GLU A 42 8.34 15.70 6.23
N ASP A 43 7.78 14.47 6.15
CA ASP A 43 6.34 14.20 6.04
C ASP A 43 5.67 14.75 4.77
N LYS A 44 6.46 15.17 3.77
CA LYS A 44 5.92 15.65 2.50
C LYS A 44 5.49 14.48 1.63
N VAL A 45 4.25 14.53 1.14
CA VAL A 45 3.72 13.56 0.17
C VAL A 45 4.40 13.73 -1.19
N LEU A 46 5.16 12.73 -1.61
CA LEU A 46 5.82 12.67 -2.92
C LEU A 46 4.90 12.07 -3.99
N ASP A 47 4.09 11.09 -3.60
CA ASP A 47 3.10 10.46 -4.47
C ASP A 47 1.98 9.80 -3.68
N THR A 48 0.89 9.51 -4.36
CA THR A 48 -0.24 8.76 -3.81
C THR A 48 -0.65 7.67 -4.80
N VAL A 49 -0.75 6.45 -4.31
CA VAL A 49 -1.13 5.27 -5.09
C VAL A 49 -2.35 4.64 -4.45
N VAL A 50 -3.37 4.33 -5.23
CA VAL A 50 -4.51 3.53 -4.77
C VAL A 50 -4.31 2.10 -5.25
N VAL A 51 -4.40 1.14 -4.34
CA VAL A 51 -4.41 -0.29 -4.64
C VAL A 51 -5.80 -0.86 -4.39
N GLY A 52 -6.29 -1.64 -5.35
CA GLY A 52 -7.50 -2.44 -5.21
C GLY A 52 -7.12 -3.87 -4.83
N VAL A 53 -7.87 -4.45 -3.91
CA VAL A 53 -7.89 -5.89 -3.63
C VAL A 53 -9.30 -6.37 -3.93
N GLU A 54 -9.42 -7.09 -5.03
CA GLU A 54 -10.65 -7.73 -5.46
C GLU A 54 -10.82 -9.05 -4.69
N ASP A 55 -12.08 -9.37 -4.33
CA ASP A 55 -12.48 -10.64 -3.73
C ASP A 55 -11.59 -11.11 -2.57
N ALA A 56 -11.26 -10.22 -1.63
CA ALA A 56 -10.47 -10.58 -0.46
C ALA A 56 -11.21 -11.68 0.33
N PRO A 57 -10.64 -12.90 0.47
CA PRO A 57 -11.36 -14.03 1.03
C PRO A 57 -11.71 -13.81 2.51
N PRO A 58 -12.83 -14.38 2.98
CA PRO A 58 -13.28 -14.24 4.36
C PRO A 58 -12.26 -14.81 5.35
N ASP A 59 -12.11 -14.16 6.50
CA ASP A 59 -11.18 -14.51 7.58
C ASP A 59 -9.71 -14.69 7.14
N ARG A 60 -9.28 -13.98 6.10
CA ARG A 60 -7.92 -14.08 5.55
C ARG A 60 -7.25 -12.72 5.39
N THR A 61 -5.92 -12.76 5.42
CA THR A 61 -5.06 -11.63 5.05
C THR A 61 -4.51 -11.88 3.66
N VAL A 62 -4.56 -10.85 2.82
CA VAL A 62 -3.96 -10.83 1.48
C VAL A 62 -3.01 -9.66 1.33
N ASP A 63 -2.10 -9.79 0.37
CA ASP A 63 -1.09 -8.79 0.05
C ASP A 63 -1.38 -8.12 -1.28
N ALA A 64 -1.16 -6.81 -1.32
CA ALA A 64 -1.09 -6.00 -2.52
C ALA A 64 0.20 -5.18 -2.53
N GLN A 65 0.59 -4.71 -3.71
CA GLN A 65 1.79 -3.90 -3.87
C GLN A 65 1.44 -2.53 -4.45
N ALA A 66 1.81 -1.47 -3.73
CA ALA A 66 1.77 -0.10 -4.22
C ALA A 66 3.15 0.28 -4.75
N ASN A 67 3.22 0.77 -5.99
CA ASN A 67 4.48 1.17 -6.63
C ASN A 67 4.40 2.64 -7.06
N SER A 68 5.33 3.47 -6.60
CA SER A 68 5.46 4.86 -7.02
C SER A 68 6.72 5.08 -7.85
N ARG A 69 6.54 5.57 -9.08
CA ARG A 69 7.65 6.06 -9.92
C ARG A 69 8.07 7.49 -9.55
N LYS A 70 7.16 8.31 -9.02
CA LYS A 70 7.48 9.70 -8.64
C LYS A 70 8.34 9.79 -7.39
N ALA A 71 8.25 8.79 -6.52
CA ALA A 71 9.07 8.68 -5.32
C ALA A 71 10.43 7.97 -5.57
N ALA A 72 10.75 7.60 -6.82
CA ALA A 72 12.00 6.92 -7.15
C ALA A 72 13.22 7.72 -6.69
N GLY A 73 14.27 7.01 -6.22
CA GLY A 73 15.50 7.64 -5.73
C GLY A 73 15.41 8.33 -4.36
N VAL A 74 14.21 8.64 -3.83
CA VAL A 74 14.06 9.32 -2.53
C VAL A 74 13.64 8.33 -1.46
N LYS A 75 14.33 8.28 -0.31
CA LYS A 75 13.90 7.40 0.80
C LYS A 75 12.51 7.80 1.26
N THR A 76 11.58 6.84 1.28
CA THR A 76 10.18 7.08 1.64
C THR A 76 9.71 6.22 2.79
N PHE A 77 8.68 6.70 3.48
CA PHE A 77 8.01 6.04 4.59
C PHE A 77 6.52 5.90 4.23
N PRO A 78 6.13 4.88 3.46
CA PRO A 78 4.76 4.76 3.00
C PRO A 78 3.78 4.59 4.17
N ARG A 79 2.61 5.22 4.07
CA ARG A 79 1.53 5.14 5.07
C ARG A 79 0.16 4.94 4.41
N VAL A 80 -0.76 4.30 5.12
CA VAL A 80 -2.17 4.22 4.70
C VAL A 80 -2.81 5.57 5.00
N ALA A 81 -3.24 6.28 3.96
CA ALA A 81 -3.97 7.53 4.10
C ALA A 81 -5.49 7.30 4.24
N GLN A 82 -6.00 6.26 3.57
CA GLN A 82 -7.40 5.87 3.61
C GLN A 82 -7.54 4.40 3.20
N ALA A 83 -8.54 3.71 3.76
CA ALA A 83 -8.95 2.39 3.32
C ALA A 83 -10.47 2.29 3.33
N GLU A 84 -11.04 1.73 2.27
CA GLU A 84 -12.47 1.52 2.11
C GLU A 84 -12.74 0.05 1.81
N ARG A 85 -13.90 -0.43 2.25
CA ARG A 85 -14.44 -1.76 1.93
C ARG A 85 -15.74 -1.54 1.15
N GLY A 86 -15.87 -2.23 0.02
CA GLY A 86 -17.07 -2.26 -0.81
C GLY A 86 -17.96 -3.46 -0.52
#